data_AF-A0A8C6T4M9-F1
#
_entry.id   AF-A0A8C6T4M9-F1
#
_cell.length_a   1.000
_cell.length_b   1.000
_cell.length_c   1.000
_cell.angle_alpha   90.00
_cell.angle_beta   90.00
_cell.angle_gamma   90.00
#
_symmetry.space_group_name_H-M   'P 1'
#
loop_
_entity.id
_entity.type
_entity.pdbx_description
1 polymer ?
#
loop_
_entity_poly.entity_id
_entity_poly.type
_entity_poly.pdbx_seq_one_letter_code
_entity_poly.pdbx_strand_id
1 'polypeptide(L)'
;RYPALVDSILSQFRLYFSYVYATKKHPARRISSEYLGGRPHEQDDQNIKQVVEQLLKIADEINRNAELQRLVNQVEGNCAQDIFTTVARSIFSDGINWGRIVALFHLAYKLIYRAISTNHIENIRLVISWVLQVIKDQLYSWIVQQGGWEGVIRGFTRWRTVAIVASIALVASLVYYRKTR
;
A
#
# COMPACT_ATOMS: atom_id res chain seq x y z
N ARG A 1 5.59 11.09 -20.04
CA ARG A 1 4.94 11.25 -18.71
C ARG A 1 4.32 9.94 -18.20
N TYR A 2 3.59 9.18 -19.03
CA TYR A 2 3.05 7.86 -18.69
C TYR A 2 4.06 6.82 -18.16
N PRO A 3 5.23 6.59 -18.78
CA PRO A 3 6.17 5.57 -18.30
C PRO A 3 6.78 5.91 -16.94
N ALA A 4 7.11 7.17 -16.68
CA ALA A 4 7.72 7.59 -15.42
C ALA A 4 6.84 7.38 -14.18
N LEU A 5 5.51 7.55 -14.32
CA LEU A 5 4.58 7.30 -13.21
C LEU A 5 4.44 5.80 -12.95
N VAL A 6 4.31 4.98 -14.00
CA VAL A 6 4.22 3.53 -13.87
C VAL A 6 5.50 2.95 -13.26
N ASP A 7 6.66 3.43 -13.68
CA ASP A 7 7.95 3.07 -13.09
C ASP A 7 8.01 3.45 -11.62
N SER A 8 7.59 4.67 -11.27
CA SER A 8 7.51 5.13 -9.87
C SER A 8 6.56 4.28 -9.02
N ILE A 9 5.41 3.86 -9.57
CA ILE A 9 4.47 2.99 -8.86
C ILE A 9 5.08 1.61 -8.62
N LEU A 10 5.76 1.04 -9.62
CA LEU A 10 6.47 -0.22 -9.48
C LEU A 10 7.59 -0.13 -8.44
N SER A 11 8.33 0.98 -8.42
CA SER A 11 9.35 1.26 -7.41
C SER A 11 8.77 1.22 -6.00
N GLN A 12 7.64 1.91 -5.78
CA GLN A 12 6.97 1.93 -4.49
C GLN A 12 6.45 0.54 -4.09
N PHE A 13 5.86 -0.20 -5.03
CA PHE A 13 5.41 -1.57 -4.78
C PHE A 13 6.57 -2.51 -4.39
N ARG A 14 7.68 -2.48 -5.13
CA ARG A 14 8.88 -3.29 -4.84
C ARG A 14 9.46 -3.00 -3.47
N LEU A 15 9.51 -1.73 -3.09
CA LEU A 15 10.06 -1.32 -1.80
C LEU A 15 9.13 -1.62 -0.64
N TYR A 16 7.81 -1.42 -0.82
CA TYR A 16 6.82 -1.91 0.12
C TYR A 16 6.98 -3.41 0.35
N PHE A 17 7.08 -4.20 -0.73
CA PHE A 17 7.31 -5.64 -0.64
C PHE A 17 8.61 -5.97 0.12
N SER A 18 9.73 -5.36 -0.29
CA SER A 18 11.04 -5.57 0.35
C SER A 18 11.02 -5.25 1.84
N TYR A 19 10.33 -4.18 2.23
CA TYR A 19 10.23 -3.76 3.62
C TYR A 19 9.31 -4.67 4.45
N VAL A 20 8.11 -4.99 3.95
CA VAL A 20 7.17 -5.91 4.64
C VAL A 20 7.82 -7.28 4.82
N TYR A 21 8.52 -7.76 3.80
CA TYR A 21 9.23 -9.04 3.87
C TYR A 21 10.38 -9.00 4.91
N ALA A 22 11.15 -7.91 4.98
CA ALA A 22 12.25 -7.75 5.93
C ALA A 22 11.77 -7.60 7.40
N THR A 23 10.65 -6.91 7.62
CA THR A 23 10.12 -6.63 8.97
C THR A 23 9.42 -7.82 9.62
N LYS A 24 8.85 -8.75 8.84
CA LYS A 24 8.17 -9.95 9.37
C LYS A 24 9.12 -11.03 9.92
N LYS A 25 10.42 -10.74 10.15
CA LYS A 25 11.43 -11.66 10.72
C LYS A 25 11.39 -13.07 10.10
N HIS A 26 11.38 -13.17 8.77
CA HIS A 26 11.53 -14.46 8.09
C HIS A 26 13.03 -14.81 7.99
N PRO A 27 13.52 -15.86 8.70
CA PRO A 27 14.95 -16.04 8.96
C PRO A 27 15.77 -16.56 7.77
N ALA A 28 15.20 -16.78 6.58
CA ALA A 28 15.86 -17.58 5.55
C ALA A 28 16.40 -16.84 4.32
N ARG A 29 15.99 -15.60 4.01
CA ARG A 29 16.50 -14.87 2.83
C ARG A 29 16.12 -13.39 2.86
N ARG A 30 17.07 -12.45 2.88
CA ARG A 30 16.77 -11.04 2.56
C ARG A 30 16.47 -10.96 1.06
N ILE A 31 15.24 -10.60 0.68
CA ILE A 31 14.88 -10.35 -0.72
C ILE A 31 15.14 -8.86 -1.00
N SER A 32 16.15 -8.57 -1.83
CA SER A 32 16.46 -7.21 -2.30
C SER A 32 15.42 -6.73 -3.32
N SER A 33 15.21 -5.42 -3.45
CA SER A 33 14.32 -4.84 -4.48
C SER A 33 14.75 -5.22 -5.90
N GLU A 34 16.05 -5.49 -6.09
CA GLU A 34 16.63 -5.98 -7.36
C GLU A 34 16.07 -7.34 -7.77
N TYR A 35 15.76 -8.22 -6.81
CA TYR A 35 15.16 -9.54 -7.09
C TYR A 35 13.73 -9.43 -7.65
N LEU A 36 13.10 -8.27 -7.46
CA LEU A 36 11.78 -7.92 -7.98
C LEU A 36 11.86 -7.06 -9.25
N GLY A 37 13.06 -6.87 -9.82
CA GLY A 37 13.31 -6.03 -10.99
C GLY A 37 13.48 -4.54 -10.70
N GLY A 38 13.94 -4.18 -9.49
CA GLY A 38 14.28 -2.80 -9.10
C GLY A 38 15.67 -2.35 -9.60
N ARG A 39 15.96 -1.06 -9.47
CA ARG A 39 17.27 -0.50 -9.82
C ARG A 39 18.26 -0.65 -8.64
N PRO A 40 19.58 -0.73 -8.91
CA PRO A 40 20.58 -0.61 -7.85
C PRO A 40 20.40 0.70 -7.07
N HIS A 41 20.53 0.67 -5.74
CA HIS A 41 20.41 1.85 -4.84
C HIS A 41 19.03 2.52 -4.75
N GLU A 42 17.97 1.91 -5.27
CA GLU A 42 16.59 2.42 -5.15
C GLU A 42 16.11 2.53 -3.68
N GLN A 43 16.80 1.84 -2.76
CA GLN A 43 16.53 1.86 -1.31
C GLN A 43 17.08 3.10 -0.59
N ASP A 44 17.92 3.92 -1.23
CA ASP A 44 18.57 5.07 -0.58
C ASP A 44 17.77 6.38 -0.74
N ASP A 45 16.71 6.39 -1.53
CA ASP A 45 15.86 7.57 -1.74
C ASP A 45 15.00 7.87 -0.49
N GLN A 46 15.30 9.00 0.15
CA GLN A 46 14.65 9.48 1.37
C GLN A 46 13.13 9.72 1.19
N ASN A 47 12.71 10.22 0.03
CA ASN A 47 11.30 10.49 -0.26
C ASN A 47 10.54 9.16 -0.36
N ILE A 48 11.17 8.17 -0.99
CA ILE A 48 10.61 6.84 -1.15
C ILE A 48 10.48 6.12 0.20
N LYS A 49 11.48 6.23 1.10
CA LYS A 49 11.36 5.70 2.47
C LYS A 49 10.17 6.27 3.23
N GLN A 50 9.95 7.58 3.15
CA GLN A 50 8.81 8.22 3.81
C GLN A 50 7.47 7.74 3.26
N VAL A 51 7.34 7.58 1.93
CA VAL A 51 6.13 7.02 1.33
C VAL A 51 5.88 5.60 1.84
N VAL A 52 6.90 4.74 1.81
CA VAL A 52 6.79 3.34 2.28
C VAL A 52 6.38 3.29 3.76
N GLU A 53 6.97 4.11 4.62
CA GLU A 53 6.58 4.21 6.04
C GLU A 53 5.11 4.59 6.24
N GLN A 54 4.58 5.52 5.45
CA GLN A 54 3.15 5.87 5.53
C GLN A 54 2.25 4.73 5.02
N LEU A 55 2.64 4.07 3.92
CA LEU A 55 1.90 2.91 3.40
C LEU A 55 1.84 1.77 4.43
N LEU A 56 2.89 1.59 5.22
CA LEU A 56 2.93 0.58 6.28
C LEU A 56 2.02 0.91 7.45
N LYS A 57 1.95 2.18 7.87
CA LYS A 57 0.98 2.61 8.89
C LYS A 57 -0.46 2.33 8.45
N ILE A 58 -0.77 2.61 7.19
CA ILE A 58 -2.07 2.27 6.62
C ILE A 58 -2.25 0.74 6.59
N ALA A 59 -1.22 -0.03 6.23
CA ALA A 59 -1.29 -1.49 6.21
C ALA A 59 -1.55 -2.08 7.61
N ASP A 60 -1.00 -1.48 8.67
CA ASP A 60 -1.24 -1.90 10.06
C ASP A 60 -2.67 -1.59 10.51
N GLU A 61 -3.23 -0.45 10.10
CA GLU A 61 -4.64 -0.12 10.34
C GLU A 61 -5.57 -1.06 9.55
N ILE A 62 -5.21 -1.38 8.30
CA ILE A 62 -5.96 -2.30 7.44
C ILE A 62 -5.88 -3.74 7.93
N ASN A 63 -4.75 -4.17 8.49
CA ASN A 63 -4.61 -5.53 9.04
C ASN A 63 -5.57 -5.80 10.20
N ARG A 64 -6.12 -4.75 10.83
CA ARG A 64 -7.16 -4.85 11.86
C ARG A 64 -8.57 -4.99 11.29
N ASN A 65 -8.77 -4.82 9.98
CA ASN A 65 -10.08 -4.94 9.33
C ASN A 65 -10.39 -6.42 8.98
N ALA A 66 -11.34 -7.02 9.70
CA ALA A 66 -11.71 -8.43 9.57
C ALA A 66 -12.34 -8.78 8.21
N GLU A 67 -13.06 -7.85 7.58
CA GLU A 67 -13.70 -8.09 6.27
C GLU A 67 -12.67 -8.13 5.14
N LEU A 68 -11.67 -7.25 5.21
CA LEU A 68 -10.54 -7.30 4.31
C LEU A 68 -9.69 -8.56 4.55
N GLN A 69 -9.47 -8.98 5.81
CA GLN A 69 -8.83 -10.27 6.07
C GLN A 69 -9.64 -11.44 5.52
N ARG A 70 -10.98 -11.39 5.58
CA ARG A 70 -11.85 -12.42 4.99
C ARG A 70 -11.69 -12.49 3.48
N LEU A 71 -11.73 -11.36 2.77
CA LEU A 71 -11.51 -11.30 1.32
C LEU A 71 -10.11 -11.78 0.92
N VAL A 72 -9.11 -11.46 1.75
CA VAL A 72 -7.72 -11.89 1.53
C VAL A 72 -7.52 -13.38 1.83
N ASN A 73 -8.23 -13.93 2.82
CA ASN A 73 -8.16 -15.35 3.19
C ASN A 73 -9.00 -16.24 2.26
N GLN A 74 -9.95 -15.68 1.51
CA GLN A 74 -10.64 -16.38 0.42
C GLN A 74 -9.72 -16.67 -0.79
N VAL A 75 -8.50 -16.13 -0.79
CA VAL A 75 -7.51 -16.34 -1.84
C VAL A 75 -6.74 -17.64 -1.61
N GLU A 76 -7.39 -18.78 -1.89
CA GLU A 76 -6.73 -20.09 -1.88
C GLU A 76 -6.93 -20.87 -3.19
N GLY A 77 -5.81 -21.15 -3.88
CA GLY A 77 -5.67 -22.27 -4.84
C GLY A 77 -6.06 -21.98 -6.29
N ASN A 78 -5.14 -22.34 -7.21
CA ASN A 78 -5.29 -22.67 -8.64
C ASN A 78 -5.89 -21.62 -9.62
N CYS A 79 -6.56 -20.59 -9.11
CA CYS A 79 -7.19 -19.49 -9.86
C CYS A 79 -6.67 -18.12 -9.40
N ALA A 80 -5.38 -18.01 -9.08
CA ALA A 80 -4.79 -16.83 -8.45
C ALA A 80 -5.05 -15.52 -9.22
N GLN A 81 -5.14 -15.58 -10.55
CA GLN A 81 -5.48 -14.43 -11.39
C GLN A 81 -6.94 -14.00 -11.20
N ASP A 82 -7.90 -14.92 -11.37
CA ASP A 82 -9.32 -14.63 -11.25
C ASP A 82 -9.67 -14.10 -9.85
N ILE A 83 -9.04 -14.69 -8.83
CA ILE A 83 -9.19 -14.25 -7.46
C ILE A 83 -8.60 -12.84 -7.28
N PHE A 84 -7.37 -12.59 -7.77
CA PHE A 84 -6.77 -11.27 -7.69
C PHE A 84 -7.65 -10.20 -8.36
N THR A 85 -8.15 -10.48 -9.57
CA THR A 85 -9.02 -9.57 -10.31
C THR A 85 -10.35 -9.35 -9.59
N THR A 86 -10.95 -10.39 -9.02
CA THR A 86 -12.22 -10.31 -8.28
C THR A 86 -12.05 -9.47 -7.01
N VAL A 87 -11.00 -9.73 -6.24
CA VAL A 87 -10.72 -8.98 -5.01
C VAL A 87 -10.35 -7.54 -5.34
N ALA A 88 -9.56 -7.28 -6.40
CA ALA A 88 -9.26 -5.92 -6.84
C ALA A 88 -10.54 -5.15 -7.22
N ARG A 89 -11.44 -5.76 -7.98
CA ARG A 89 -12.75 -5.16 -8.31
C ARG A 89 -13.57 -4.86 -7.06
N SER A 90 -13.59 -5.79 -6.09
CA SER A 90 -14.29 -5.58 -4.82
C SER A 90 -13.69 -4.42 -4.01
N ILE A 91 -12.36 -4.35 -3.93
CA ILE A 91 -11.63 -3.31 -3.17
C ILE A 91 -11.98 -1.90 -3.66
N PHE A 92 -12.19 -1.72 -4.97
CA PHE A 92 -12.43 -0.40 -5.57
C PHE A 92 -13.89 -0.15 -5.97
N SER A 93 -14.81 -1.05 -5.64
CA SER A 93 -16.22 -1.03 -6.10
C SER A 93 -16.98 0.26 -5.74
N ASP A 94 -16.64 0.87 -4.60
CA ASP A 94 -17.26 2.09 -4.06
C ASP A 94 -16.29 3.28 -4.01
N GLY A 95 -15.15 3.19 -4.72
CA GLY A 95 -14.21 4.31 -4.89
C GLY A 95 -12.74 3.97 -4.61
N ILE A 96 -11.88 4.98 -4.82
CA ILE A 96 -10.42 4.84 -4.68
C ILE A 96 -9.93 5.72 -3.53
N ASN A 97 -9.11 5.14 -2.64
CA ASN A 97 -8.34 5.87 -1.64
C ASN A 97 -7.00 5.17 -1.41
N TRP A 98 -6.06 5.86 -0.74
CA TRP A 98 -4.73 5.32 -0.48
C TRP A 98 -4.73 4.02 0.33
N GLY A 99 -5.69 3.84 1.24
CA GLY A 99 -5.83 2.59 1.99
C GLY A 99 -6.20 1.40 1.10
N ARG A 100 -7.09 1.59 0.13
CA ARG A 100 -7.46 0.55 -0.84
C ARG A 100 -6.30 0.19 -1.77
N ILE A 101 -5.49 1.17 -2.15
CA ILE A 101 -4.26 0.93 -2.91
C ILE A 101 -3.26 0.10 -2.09
N VAL A 102 -3.10 0.42 -0.80
CA VAL A 102 -2.27 -0.39 0.13
C VAL A 102 -2.82 -1.81 0.30
N ALA A 103 -4.15 -1.98 0.38
CA ALA A 103 -4.78 -3.30 0.45
C ALA A 103 -4.46 -4.16 -0.78
N LEU A 104 -4.51 -3.57 -1.98
CA LEU A 104 -4.10 -4.24 -3.22
C LEU A 104 -2.62 -4.67 -3.18
N PHE A 105 -1.74 -3.78 -2.70
CA PHE A 105 -0.31 -4.11 -2.56
C PHE A 105 -0.08 -5.22 -1.53
N HIS A 106 -0.84 -5.23 -0.44
CA HIS A 106 -0.75 -6.26 0.58
C HIS A 106 -1.26 -7.63 0.08
N LEU A 107 -2.33 -7.63 -0.73
CA LEU A 107 -2.82 -8.84 -1.40
C LEU A 107 -1.74 -9.41 -2.34
N ALA A 108 -1.14 -8.56 -3.17
CA ALA A 108 -0.05 -8.96 -4.06
C ALA A 108 1.18 -9.47 -3.29
N TYR A 109 1.51 -8.85 -2.15
CA TYR A 109 2.55 -9.35 -1.25
C TYR A 109 2.27 -10.78 -0.78
N LYS A 110 1.05 -11.08 -0.33
CA LYS A 110 0.70 -12.44 0.13
C LYS A 110 0.81 -13.48 -1.00
N LEU A 111 0.41 -13.12 -2.23
CA LEU A 111 0.55 -13.99 -3.39
C LEU A 111 2.01 -14.25 -3.77
N ILE A 112 2.84 -13.20 -3.80
CA ILE A 112 4.28 -13.34 -4.08
C ILE A 112 4.97 -14.15 -2.97
N TYR A 113 4.61 -13.92 -1.71
CA TYR A 113 5.12 -14.71 -0.58
C TYR A 113 4.79 -16.20 -0.75
N ARG A 114 3.54 -16.53 -1.07
CA ARG A 114 3.13 -17.92 -1.34
C ARG A 114 3.92 -18.53 -2.49
N ALA A 115 4.12 -17.77 -3.58
CA ALA A 115 4.94 -18.21 -4.72
C ALA A 115 6.38 -18.55 -4.29
N ILE A 116 6.99 -17.73 -3.44
CA ILE A 116 8.33 -17.99 -2.89
C ILE A 116 8.33 -19.23 -1.97
N SER A 117 7.38 -19.31 -1.03
CA SER A 117 7.29 -20.41 -0.06
C SER A 117 7.00 -21.77 -0.71
N THR A 118 6.40 -21.77 -1.89
CA THR A 118 6.09 -22.99 -2.67
C THR A 118 7.06 -23.21 -3.84
N ASN A 119 8.10 -22.40 -3.97
CA ASN A 119 9.13 -22.46 -5.02
C ASN A 119 8.62 -22.28 -6.47
N HIS A 120 7.54 -21.52 -6.66
CA HIS A 120 6.96 -21.16 -7.96
C HIS A 120 7.33 -19.71 -8.35
N ILE A 121 8.62 -19.45 -8.52
CA ILE A 121 9.17 -18.09 -8.71
C ILE A 121 8.65 -17.40 -9.98
N GLU A 122 8.25 -18.18 -11.00
CA GLU A 122 7.61 -17.72 -12.22
C GLU A 122 6.30 -16.95 -11.95
N ASN A 123 5.58 -17.29 -10.88
CA ASN A 123 4.33 -16.63 -10.50
C ASN A 123 4.55 -15.21 -9.96
N ILE A 124 5.77 -14.87 -9.52
CA ILE A 124 6.07 -13.51 -9.04
C ILE A 124 5.87 -12.49 -10.16
N ARG A 125 6.36 -12.80 -11.37
CA ARG A 125 6.21 -11.92 -12.54
C ARG A 125 4.75 -11.77 -12.95
N LEU A 126 3.96 -12.83 -12.84
CA LEU A 126 2.52 -12.80 -13.11
C LEU A 126 1.79 -11.88 -12.14
N VAL A 127 2.05 -12.00 -10.83
CA VAL A 127 1.42 -11.13 -9.83
C VAL A 127 1.77 -9.66 -10.06
N ILE A 128 3.04 -9.36 -10.36
CA ILE A 128 3.47 -7.99 -10.71
C ILE A 128 2.71 -7.47 -11.93
N SER A 129 2.52 -8.31 -12.96
CA SER A 129 1.79 -7.93 -14.17
C SER A 129 0.32 -7.60 -13.90
N TRP A 130 -0.34 -8.32 -12.99
CA TRP A 130 -1.73 -8.04 -12.63
C TRP A 130 -1.87 -6.74 -11.84
N VAL A 131 -0.95 -6.49 -10.90
CA VAL A 131 -0.91 -5.21 -10.16
C VAL A 131 -0.74 -4.06 -11.13
N LEU A 132 0.18 -4.18 -12.09
CA LEU A 132 0.40 -3.19 -13.14
C LEU A 132 -0.83 -2.93 -13.99
N GLN A 133 -1.58 -3.98 -14.33
CA GLN A 133 -2.80 -3.85 -15.10
C GLN A 133 -3.86 -3.06 -14.32
N VAL A 134 -4.10 -3.39 -13.05
CA VAL A 134 -5.04 -2.63 -12.20
C VAL A 134 -4.61 -1.17 -12.06
N ILE A 135 -3.31 -0.91 -11.92
CA ILE A 135 -2.78 0.45 -11.87
C ILE A 135 -3.10 1.23 -13.14
N LYS A 136 -2.80 0.65 -14.30
CA LYS A 136 -3.00 1.31 -15.60
C LYS A 136 -4.49 1.55 -15.86
N ASP A 137 -5.31 0.54 -15.59
CA ASP A 137 -6.71 0.54 -16.01
C ASP A 137 -7.61 1.32 -15.05
N GLN A 138 -7.28 1.35 -13.74
CA GLN A 138 -8.18 1.90 -12.72
C GLN A 138 -7.55 3.01 -11.86
N LEU A 139 -6.27 2.90 -11.49
CA LEU A 139 -5.68 3.77 -10.48
C LEU A 139 -4.94 4.99 -11.06
N TYR A 140 -4.48 4.91 -12.31
CA TYR A 140 -3.60 5.90 -12.91
C TYR A 140 -4.18 7.31 -12.84
N SER A 141 -5.40 7.50 -13.34
CA SER A 141 -6.06 8.81 -13.39
C SER A 141 -6.23 9.42 -12.00
N TRP A 142 -6.65 8.60 -11.04
CA TRP A 142 -6.83 9.02 -9.65
C TRP A 142 -5.51 9.41 -8.99
N ILE A 143 -4.45 8.60 -9.13
CA ILE A 143 -3.13 8.90 -8.57
C ILE A 143 -2.59 10.23 -9.12
N VAL A 144 -2.77 10.48 -10.42
CA VAL A 144 -2.38 11.75 -11.04
C VAL A 144 -3.17 12.92 -10.44
N GLN A 145 -4.48 12.77 -10.24
CA GLN A 145 -5.33 13.80 -9.61
C GLN A 145 -4.92 14.10 -8.17
N GLN A 146 -4.40 13.12 -7.43
CA GLN A 146 -3.87 13.34 -6.09
C GLN A 146 -2.47 14.01 -6.07
N GLY A 147 -1.92 14.37 -7.22
CA GLY A 147 -0.57 14.95 -7.34
C GLY A 147 0.54 13.89 -7.20
N GLY A 148 0.26 12.64 -7.57
CA GLY A 148 1.18 11.52 -7.44
C GLY A 148 1.32 11.00 -6.02
N TRP A 149 2.42 10.28 -5.74
CA TRP A 149 2.67 9.64 -4.44
C TRP A 149 2.91 10.63 -3.29
N GLU A 150 3.33 11.86 -3.58
CA GLU A 150 3.34 12.93 -2.58
C GLU A 150 1.95 13.21 -1.99
N GLY A 151 0.88 12.86 -2.73
CA GLY A 151 -0.49 12.88 -2.23
C GLY A 151 -0.70 12.01 -0.98
N VAL A 152 0.06 10.91 -0.81
CA VAL A 152 0.04 10.08 0.40
C VAL A 152 0.56 10.88 1.59
N ILE A 153 1.72 11.53 1.43
CA ILE A 153 2.39 12.32 2.47
C ILE A 153 1.53 13.55 2.83
N ARG A 154 1.00 14.24 1.81
CA ARG A 154 0.11 15.40 1.99
C ARG A 154 -1.18 15.01 2.68
N GLY A 155 -1.77 13.87 2.32
CA GLY A 155 -2.98 13.34 2.95
C GLY A 155 -2.77 13.11 4.46
N PHE A 156 -1.75 12.35 4.83
CA PHE A 156 -1.39 12.12 6.23
C PHE A 156 -1.11 13.41 6.99
N THR A 157 -0.32 14.31 6.40
CA THR A 157 0.02 15.59 7.02
C THR A 157 -1.23 16.45 7.27
N ARG A 158 -2.16 16.50 6.31
CA ARG A 158 -3.41 17.25 6.42
C ARG A 158 -4.31 16.69 7.52
N TRP A 159 -4.52 15.37 7.58
CA TRP A 159 -5.28 14.74 8.66
C TRP A 159 -4.66 15.01 10.03
N ARG A 160 -3.34 14.93 10.12
CA ARG A 160 -2.60 15.21 11.36
C ARG A 160 -2.77 16.66 11.81
N THR A 161 -2.67 17.63 10.89
CA THR A 161 -2.90 19.05 11.18
C THR A 161 -4.33 19.31 11.63
N VAL A 162 -5.33 18.72 10.94
CA VAL A 162 -6.75 18.86 11.32
C VAL A 162 -7.00 18.30 12.73
N ALA A 163 -6.44 17.13 13.04
CA ALA A 163 -6.57 16.53 14.37
C ALA A 163 -5.94 17.40 15.48
N ILE A 164 -4.77 18.00 15.21
CA ILE A 164 -4.12 18.92 16.14
C ILE A 164 -4.99 20.17 16.38
N VAL A 165 -5.47 20.81 15.31
CA VAL A 165 -6.31 22.01 15.42
C VAL A 165 -7.62 21.70 16.15
N ALA A 166 -8.28 20.58 15.84
CA ALA A 166 -9.48 20.13 16.53
C ALA A 166 -9.23 19.87 18.03
N SER A 167 -8.08 19.27 18.36
CA SER A 167 -7.69 19.03 19.75
C SER A 167 -7.47 20.34 20.51
N ILE A 168 -6.82 21.33 19.89
CA ILE A 168 -6.62 22.67 20.46
C ILE A 168 -7.98 23.35 20.70
N ALA A 169 -8.88 23.31 19.72
CA ALA A 169 -10.22 23.89 19.83
C ALA A 169 -11.06 23.22 20.93
N LEU A 170 -10.97 21.88 21.07
CA LEU A 170 -11.64 21.12 22.12
C LEU A 170 -11.13 21.53 23.50
N VAL A 171 -9.80 21.60 23.68
CA VAL A 171 -9.17 22.03 24.94
C VAL A 171 -9.57 23.47 25.29
N ALA A 172 -9.53 24.39 24.32
CA ALA A 172 -9.95 25.78 24.53
C ALA A 172 -11.43 25.87 24.95
N SER A 173 -12.30 25.08 24.32
CA SER A 173 -13.73 25.02 24.65
C SER A 173 -13.97 24.48 26.07
N LEU A 174 -13.25 23.43 26.47
CA LEU A 174 -13.33 22.87 27.82
C LEU A 174 -12.83 23.84 28.90
N VAL A 175 -11.75 24.57 28.62
CA VAL A 175 -11.22 25.60 29.53
C VAL A 175 -12.21 26.76 29.66
N TYR A 176 -12.78 27.22 28.55
CA TYR A 176 -13.81 28.26 28.55
C TYR A 176 -15.04 27.86 29.36
N TYR A 177 -15.54 26.64 29.16
CA TYR A 177 -16.68 26.10 29.90
C TYR A 177 -16.40 25.98 31.41
N ARG A 178 -15.20 25.56 31.81
CA ARG A 178 -14.81 25.52 33.23
C ARG A 178 -14.65 26.91 33.86
N LYS A 179 -14.34 27.94 33.07
CA LYS A 179 -14.16 29.32 33.54
C LYS A 179 -15.48 30.09 33.65
N THR A 180 -16.50 29.69 32.90
CA THR A 180 -17.83 30.33 32.87
C THR A 180 -18.85 29.68 33.79
N ARG A 181 -18.44 28.65 34.54
CA ARG A 181 -19.21 27.99 35.59
C ARG A 181 -18.60 28.27 36.95
#